data_AF-A0AAW5IGG2-F1
#
_entry.id   AF-A0AAW5IGG2-F1
#
_cell.length_a   1.000
_cell.length_b   1.000
_cell.length_c   1.000
_cell.angle_alpha   90.00
_cell.angle_beta   90.00
_cell.angle_gamma   90.00
#
_symmetry.space_group_name_H-M   'P 1'
#
loop_
_entity.id
_entity.type
_entity.pdbx_description
1 polymer ?
#
loop_
_entity_poly.entity_id
_entity_poly.type
_entity_poly.pdbx_seq_one_letter_code
_entity_poly.pdbx_strand_id
1 'polypeptide(L)'
;MQYPLISEYVKAIQDAGDNLDKLAHLTPVLDDHGEPYRSSGAFAVVFKMQDKSTGKYYALKCFTEEQQGRAEAYRQIADELDLLDSPYITSVKYMEKELFVDSQCEEDKFPVLLMDWVDGETMEAYIAANYRNQSAMLMLSYRFGKMAAWLRTQSFSHGDIKPDNIIVRPDGSLALVDYDGMFVPSMKGSQSPTIGTRDFSHPLRTVDDFDETIDDFSLASIALSLKAISMKSTLLDIYGASDRLLFSENDYRNPSNCKVISALQELMCDKDFCTLYSLFMLALARKELSACSFRLFVGEKPLLPQIVEDLSTEATEKEWKEAFVDEWGVKYSKDGRKLLKAPQELKGCYSVKEGTRIICDDAFFKCSSLTSIVISNSVVSIGDNAFKGCNSLSNVVIPNSVTTIEAGAFWDCSSLTSIVIPNSVVSIEDYTFMDCCSLLNIVIPDSVTSIEICAFSGCSSLSSVVIPNSVVSIGGSAFSGCSSLSCVVIPNSVVSIGDSAFEDCRFLLFIDIPDSVTSIGNSAFSGCNNLSYKLKQELISCFGYKLFLAPYELPF
;
A
#
# COMPACT_ATOMS: atom_id res chain seq x y z
N MET A 1 -9.68 33.71 -29.33
CA MET A 1 -10.61 33.78 -28.19
C MET A 1 -9.87 34.40 -27.02
N GLN A 2 -10.46 35.39 -26.34
CA GLN A 2 -9.96 35.85 -25.04
C GLN A 2 -10.59 34.94 -23.98
N TYR A 3 -9.77 34.40 -23.06
CA TYR A 3 -10.26 33.52 -21.99
C TYR A 3 -10.62 34.33 -20.73
N PRO A 4 -11.54 33.82 -19.89
CA PRO A 4 -11.96 34.48 -18.66
C PRO A 4 -10.83 34.56 -17.62
N LEU A 5 -10.92 35.58 -16.77
CA LEU A 5 -10.09 35.72 -15.59
C LEU A 5 -10.45 34.66 -14.54
N ILE A 6 -9.51 34.34 -13.65
CA ILE A 6 -9.73 33.38 -12.55
C ILE A 6 -10.94 33.80 -11.69
N SER A 7 -11.12 35.11 -11.43
CA SER A 7 -12.27 35.62 -10.67
C SER A 7 -13.61 35.36 -11.37
N GLU A 8 -13.64 35.40 -12.70
CA GLU A 8 -14.85 35.13 -13.50
C GLU A 8 -15.17 33.63 -13.46
N TYR A 9 -14.15 32.77 -13.55
CA TYR A 9 -14.32 31.33 -13.35
C TYR A 9 -14.82 30.97 -11.95
N VAL A 10 -14.25 31.57 -10.91
CA VAL A 10 -14.69 31.34 -9.53
C VAL A 10 -16.19 31.66 -9.39
N LYS A 11 -16.63 32.80 -9.92
CA LYS A 11 -18.05 33.19 -9.90
C LYS A 11 -18.93 32.21 -10.67
N ALA A 12 -18.51 31.78 -11.86
CA ALA A 12 -19.27 30.81 -12.65
C ALA A 12 -19.39 29.45 -11.95
N ILE A 13 -18.32 29.00 -11.28
CA ILE A 13 -18.27 27.71 -10.58
C ILE A 13 -19.05 27.73 -9.25
N GLN A 14 -19.16 28.86 -8.56
CA GLN A 14 -20.05 28.99 -7.40
C GLN A 14 -21.50 28.58 -7.75
N ASP A 15 -21.96 28.96 -8.95
CA ASP A 15 -23.27 28.63 -9.50
C ASP A 15 -23.20 27.49 -10.54
N ALA A 16 -22.34 26.48 -10.30
CA ALA A 16 -22.07 25.39 -11.25
C ALA A 16 -23.32 24.66 -11.77
N GLY A 17 -24.39 24.57 -10.98
CA GLY A 17 -25.63 23.90 -11.39
C GLY A 17 -26.37 24.61 -12.53
N ASP A 18 -26.17 25.92 -12.68
CA ASP A 18 -26.77 26.73 -13.75
C ASP A 18 -25.77 26.99 -14.90
N ASN A 19 -24.47 26.98 -14.59
CA ASN A 19 -23.41 27.35 -15.55
C ASN A 19 -22.72 26.16 -16.23
N LEU A 20 -22.85 24.94 -15.72
CA LEU A 20 -22.41 23.71 -16.41
C LEU A 20 -23.60 23.06 -17.13
N ASP A 21 -23.36 22.58 -18.35
CA ASP A 21 -24.41 21.96 -19.18
C ASP A 21 -24.54 20.46 -18.85
N LYS A 22 -23.57 19.65 -19.29
CA LYS A 22 -23.55 18.20 -19.04
C LYS A 22 -23.12 17.87 -17.63
N LEU A 23 -22.39 18.77 -16.98
CA LEU A 23 -21.83 18.63 -15.64
C LEU A 23 -22.64 19.34 -14.55
N ALA A 24 -23.88 19.78 -14.84
CA ALA A 24 -24.78 20.46 -13.89
C ALA A 24 -25.04 19.70 -12.58
N HIS A 25 -24.81 18.38 -12.57
CA HIS A 25 -24.94 17.53 -11.39
C HIS A 25 -23.78 17.67 -10.39
N LEU A 26 -22.67 18.29 -10.82
CA LEU A 26 -21.50 18.54 -9.97
C LEU A 26 -21.67 19.84 -9.19
N THR A 27 -21.23 19.81 -7.94
CA THR A 27 -21.19 20.99 -7.06
C THR A 27 -19.78 21.27 -6.60
N PRO A 28 -19.34 22.53 -6.48
CA PRO A 28 -18.00 22.85 -6.00
C PRO A 28 -17.84 22.44 -4.53
N VAL A 29 -16.68 21.89 -4.21
CA VAL A 29 -16.24 21.74 -2.82
C VAL A 29 -15.73 23.09 -2.35
N LEU A 30 -16.17 23.55 -1.19
CA LEU A 30 -15.78 24.84 -0.63
C LEU A 30 -14.55 24.67 0.28
N ASP A 31 -13.69 25.68 0.29
CA ASP A 31 -12.60 25.82 1.25
C ASP A 31 -13.09 26.38 2.60
N ASP A 32 -12.16 26.54 3.55
CA ASP A 32 -12.45 27.04 4.91
C ASP A 32 -13.00 28.49 4.92
N HIS A 33 -12.92 29.20 3.80
CA HIS A 33 -13.44 30.56 3.63
C HIS A 33 -14.79 30.60 2.90
N GLY A 34 -15.34 29.43 2.53
CA GLY A 34 -16.61 29.33 1.81
C GLY A 34 -16.50 29.62 0.31
N GLU A 35 -15.28 29.70 -0.24
CA GLU A 35 -15.02 29.87 -1.67
C GLU A 35 -14.80 28.50 -2.34
N PRO A 36 -15.04 28.35 -3.65
CA PRO A 36 -14.68 27.13 -4.36
C PRO A 36 -13.20 26.79 -4.17
N TYR A 37 -12.94 25.61 -3.62
CA TYR A 37 -11.61 25.05 -3.46
C TYR A 37 -10.96 24.94 -4.83
N ARG A 38 -9.74 25.49 -4.95
CA ARG A 38 -9.02 25.52 -6.22
C ARG A 38 -7.51 25.51 -6.06
N SER A 39 -6.85 25.00 -7.09
CA SER A 39 -5.43 25.23 -7.35
C SER A 39 -5.29 26.03 -8.65
N SER A 40 -4.29 26.89 -8.75
CA SER A 40 -4.06 27.74 -9.94
C SER A 40 -2.64 27.54 -10.45
N GLY A 41 -2.51 27.24 -11.74
CA GLY A 41 -1.24 27.20 -12.46
C GLY A 41 -1.13 28.36 -13.44
N ALA A 42 -0.05 28.37 -14.24
CA ALA A 42 0.19 29.44 -15.22
C ALA A 42 -0.86 29.50 -16.35
N PHE A 43 -1.49 28.37 -16.70
CA PHE A 43 -2.36 28.23 -17.88
C PHE A 43 -3.75 27.66 -17.58
N ALA A 44 -4.06 27.38 -16.32
CA ALA A 44 -5.35 26.83 -15.91
C ALA A 44 -5.62 27.05 -14.42
N VAL A 45 -6.91 27.00 -14.07
CA VAL A 45 -7.39 26.87 -12.69
C VAL A 45 -8.15 25.55 -12.56
N VAL A 46 -7.90 24.81 -11.49
CA VAL A 46 -8.50 23.50 -11.24
C VAL A 46 -9.38 23.59 -9.99
N PHE A 47 -10.65 23.24 -10.14
CA PHE A 47 -11.62 23.22 -9.04
C PHE A 47 -11.89 21.79 -8.56
N LYS A 48 -12.03 21.61 -7.25
CA LYS A 48 -12.52 20.35 -6.69
C LYS A 48 -14.04 20.34 -6.74
N MET A 49 -14.60 19.37 -7.45
CA MET A 49 -16.05 19.20 -7.63
C MET A 49 -16.50 17.90 -6.97
N GLN A 50 -17.75 17.85 -6.52
CA GLN A 50 -18.37 16.65 -5.96
C GLN A 50 -19.67 16.35 -6.71
N ASP A 51 -19.84 15.09 -7.12
CA ASP A 51 -21.14 14.57 -7.51
C ASP A 51 -21.89 14.15 -6.23
N LYS A 52 -22.95 14.88 -5.88
CA LYS A 52 -23.74 14.62 -4.67
C LYS A 52 -24.49 13.28 -4.72
N SER A 53 -24.74 12.73 -5.90
CA SER A 53 -25.48 11.47 -6.06
C SER A 53 -24.60 10.24 -5.76
N THR A 54 -23.33 10.29 -6.15
CA THR A 54 -22.37 9.19 -5.98
C THR A 54 -21.40 9.43 -4.81
N GLY A 55 -21.25 10.67 -4.37
CA GLY A 55 -20.23 11.09 -3.39
C GLY A 55 -18.82 11.20 -3.98
N LYS A 56 -18.63 10.91 -5.28
CA LYS A 56 -17.33 10.92 -5.94
C LYS A 56 -16.84 12.36 -6.17
N TYR A 57 -15.53 12.54 -6.03
CA TYR A 57 -14.86 13.82 -6.28
C TYR A 57 -14.18 13.84 -7.65
N TYR A 58 -14.16 15.02 -8.27
CA TYR A 58 -13.57 15.29 -9.57
C TYR A 58 -12.72 16.55 -9.54
N ALA A 59 -11.71 16.61 -10.40
CA ALA A 59 -10.98 17.81 -10.74
C ALA A 59 -11.55 18.40 -12.04
N LEU A 60 -12.04 19.64 -11.98
CA LEU A 60 -12.52 20.39 -13.14
C LEU A 60 -11.49 21.46 -13.50
N LYS A 61 -10.73 21.22 -14.57
CA LYS A 61 -9.69 22.13 -15.07
C LYS A 61 -10.30 23.09 -16.10
N CYS A 62 -10.22 24.38 -15.81
CA CYS A 62 -10.63 25.47 -16.67
C CYS A 62 -9.38 26.19 -17.20
N PHE A 63 -9.29 26.36 -18.52
CA PHE A 63 -8.10 26.92 -19.17
C PHE A 63 -8.12 28.45 -19.12
N THR A 64 -6.96 29.11 -19.02
CA THR A 64 -6.86 30.58 -18.97
C THR A 64 -6.28 31.20 -20.24
N GLU A 65 -5.84 30.39 -21.20
CA GLU A 65 -5.29 30.84 -22.49
C GLU A 65 -5.66 29.85 -23.60
N GLU A 66 -5.64 30.31 -24.86
CA GLU A 66 -5.85 29.46 -26.04
C GLU A 66 -4.56 28.71 -26.41
N GLN A 67 -4.69 27.43 -26.79
CA GLN A 67 -3.58 26.66 -27.36
C GLN A 67 -4.04 25.98 -28.65
N GLN A 68 -3.31 26.25 -29.73
CA GLN A 68 -3.62 25.70 -31.04
C GLN A 68 -3.61 24.16 -30.99
N GLY A 69 -4.72 23.54 -31.41
CA GLY A 69 -4.85 22.08 -31.46
C GLY A 69 -5.20 21.40 -30.13
N ARG A 70 -5.37 22.13 -29.02
CA ARG A 70 -5.68 21.56 -27.68
C ARG A 70 -6.87 20.60 -27.71
N ALA A 71 -7.97 21.00 -28.34
CA ALA A 71 -9.21 20.23 -28.35
C ALA A 71 -9.03 18.86 -29.04
N GLU A 72 -8.26 18.81 -30.12
CA GLU A 72 -7.93 17.57 -30.81
C GLU A 72 -6.95 16.73 -29.98
N ALA A 73 -5.94 17.38 -29.39
CA ALA A 73 -4.95 16.70 -28.58
C ALA A 73 -5.57 16.00 -27.37
N TYR A 74 -6.42 16.69 -26.61
CA TYR A 74 -7.08 16.11 -25.44
C TYR A 74 -8.11 15.02 -25.78
N ARG A 75 -8.74 15.08 -26.97
CA ARG A 75 -9.60 13.99 -27.44
C ARG A 75 -8.79 12.73 -27.69
N GLN A 76 -7.64 12.85 -28.36
CA GLN A 76 -6.73 11.73 -28.60
C GLN A 76 -6.12 11.18 -27.30
N ILE A 77 -5.76 12.05 -26.35
CA ILE A 77 -5.29 11.63 -25.02
C ILE A 77 -6.37 10.86 -24.27
N ALA A 78 -7.61 11.37 -24.24
CA ALA A 78 -8.72 10.70 -23.57
C ALA A 78 -8.99 9.32 -24.18
N ASP A 79 -9.00 9.21 -25.51
CA ASP A 79 -9.21 7.94 -26.21
C ASP A 79 -8.11 6.91 -25.90
N GLU A 80 -6.84 7.33 -25.79
CA GLU A 80 -5.74 6.43 -25.42
C GLU A 80 -5.81 6.01 -23.94
N LEU A 81 -6.10 6.96 -23.03
CA LEU A 81 -6.14 6.71 -21.59
C LEU A 81 -7.35 5.85 -21.17
N ASP A 82 -8.48 5.95 -21.86
CA ASP A 82 -9.68 5.13 -21.59
C ASP A 82 -9.46 3.63 -21.83
N LEU A 83 -8.40 3.26 -22.57
CA LEU A 83 -8.03 1.86 -22.84
C LEU A 83 -7.13 1.25 -21.77
N LEU A 84 -6.70 2.03 -20.77
CA LEU A 84 -5.69 1.65 -19.80
C LEU A 84 -6.25 1.54 -18.39
N ASP A 85 -6.01 0.39 -17.76
CA ASP A 85 -6.30 0.19 -16.34
C ASP A 85 -4.99 0.22 -15.54
N SER A 86 -4.73 1.33 -14.86
CA SER A 86 -3.52 1.52 -14.06
C SER A 86 -3.73 2.51 -12.93
N PRO A 87 -3.18 2.24 -11.72
CA PRO A 87 -3.26 3.16 -10.58
C PRO A 87 -2.45 4.46 -10.77
N TYR A 88 -1.60 4.52 -11.79
CA TYR A 88 -0.73 5.68 -12.07
C TYR A 88 -1.41 6.75 -12.91
N ILE A 89 -2.54 6.48 -13.56
CA ILE A 89 -3.24 7.44 -14.43
C ILE A 89 -4.69 7.60 -13.96
N THR A 90 -5.34 8.64 -14.46
CA THR A 90 -6.75 8.94 -14.21
C THR A 90 -7.47 9.13 -15.53
N SER A 91 -8.76 8.79 -15.55
CA SER A 91 -9.60 9.05 -16.73
C SER A 91 -9.72 10.55 -16.98
N VAL A 92 -9.75 10.92 -18.25
CA VAL A 92 -9.81 12.32 -18.67
C VAL A 92 -10.95 12.51 -19.66
N LYS A 93 -11.71 13.60 -19.50
CA LYS A 93 -12.78 13.95 -20.43
C LYS A 93 -12.73 15.42 -20.81
N TYR A 94 -12.47 15.68 -22.08
CA TYR A 94 -12.48 17.03 -22.63
C TYR A 94 -13.87 17.41 -23.15
N MET A 95 -14.33 18.60 -22.80
CA MET A 95 -15.62 19.15 -23.25
C MET A 95 -15.43 20.56 -23.76
N GLU A 96 -15.69 20.79 -25.05
CA GLU A 96 -15.31 22.03 -25.75
C GLU A 96 -16.17 23.25 -25.38
N LYS A 97 -17.45 23.06 -25.04
CA LYS A 97 -18.42 24.14 -24.76
C LYS A 97 -19.28 23.79 -23.56
N GLU A 98 -18.66 23.63 -22.40
CA GLU A 98 -19.30 23.08 -21.21
C GLU A 98 -19.63 24.13 -20.15
N LEU A 99 -18.71 25.07 -19.91
CA LEU A 99 -18.85 26.05 -18.84
C LEU A 99 -19.29 27.39 -19.41
N PHE A 100 -20.46 27.86 -18.99
CA PHE A 100 -20.90 29.23 -19.25
C PHE A 100 -20.19 30.19 -18.28
N VAL A 101 -19.57 31.24 -18.82
CA VAL A 101 -18.95 32.30 -18.02
C VAL A 101 -19.40 33.64 -18.55
N ASP A 102 -20.13 34.39 -17.72
CA ASP A 102 -20.49 35.78 -17.97
C ASP A 102 -19.23 36.65 -17.87
N SER A 103 -18.52 36.77 -18.99
CA SER A 103 -17.27 37.50 -19.14
C SER A 103 -17.40 38.59 -20.20
N GLN A 104 -16.44 39.52 -20.26
CA GLN A 104 -16.42 40.56 -21.31
C GLN A 104 -15.97 40.02 -22.70
N CYS A 105 -15.87 38.70 -22.87
CA CYS A 105 -15.37 38.05 -24.08
C CYS A 105 -16.49 37.90 -25.13
N GLU A 106 -16.12 37.70 -26.40
CA GLU A 106 -17.09 37.48 -27.51
C GLU A 106 -17.80 36.12 -27.45
N GLU A 107 -17.28 35.17 -26.67
CA GLU A 107 -17.88 33.84 -26.47
C GLU A 107 -18.24 33.63 -24.99
N ASP A 108 -19.42 33.05 -24.75
CA ASP A 108 -19.93 32.83 -23.39
C ASP A 108 -19.72 31.40 -22.87
N LYS A 109 -19.26 30.47 -23.73
CA LYS A 109 -19.04 29.05 -23.38
C LYS A 109 -17.59 28.65 -23.59
N PHE A 110 -16.99 28.09 -22.55
CA PHE A 110 -15.57 27.75 -22.51
C PHE A 110 -15.34 26.24 -22.34
N PRO A 111 -14.19 25.74 -22.83
CA PRO A 111 -13.83 24.34 -22.67
C PRO A 111 -13.40 24.02 -21.24
N VAL A 112 -13.71 22.81 -20.80
CA VAL A 112 -13.23 22.25 -19.53
C VAL A 112 -12.68 20.85 -19.73
N LEU A 113 -11.80 20.45 -18.83
CA LEU A 113 -11.29 19.09 -18.71
C LEU A 113 -11.73 18.52 -17.36
N LEU A 114 -12.45 17.41 -17.39
CA LEU A 114 -12.87 16.70 -16.19
C LEU A 114 -11.95 15.50 -15.97
N MET A 115 -11.47 15.35 -14.74
CA MET A 115 -10.62 14.25 -14.31
C MET A 115 -11.10 13.71 -12.96
N ASP A 116 -10.79 12.46 -12.65
CA ASP A 116 -11.01 11.93 -11.31
C ASP A 116 -10.13 12.68 -10.30
N TRP A 117 -10.71 13.03 -9.14
CA TRP A 117 -9.93 13.67 -8.07
C TRP A 117 -9.00 12.65 -7.42
N VAL A 118 -7.72 12.99 -7.32
CA VAL A 118 -6.73 12.18 -6.59
C VAL A 118 -6.46 12.84 -5.24
N ASP A 119 -6.81 12.15 -4.16
CA ASP A 119 -6.45 12.59 -2.82
C ASP A 119 -4.96 12.40 -2.56
N GLY A 120 -4.35 13.40 -1.91
CA GLY A 120 -2.93 13.42 -1.59
C GLY A 120 -2.34 14.82 -1.69
N GLU A 121 -1.03 14.86 -1.74
CA GLU A 121 -0.25 16.08 -1.96
C GLU A 121 0.67 15.91 -3.17
N THR A 122 1.13 17.00 -3.79
CA THR A 122 2.11 16.91 -4.87
C THR A 122 3.40 16.28 -4.35
N MET A 123 4.14 15.59 -5.23
CA MET A 123 5.43 15.00 -4.86
C MET A 123 6.40 16.07 -4.37
N GLU A 124 6.33 17.28 -4.95
CA GLU A 124 7.05 18.44 -4.45
C GLU A 124 6.75 18.72 -2.97
N ALA A 125 5.46 18.86 -2.59
CA ALA A 125 5.04 19.12 -1.22
C ALA A 125 5.46 17.98 -0.27
N TYR A 126 5.26 16.73 -0.72
CA TYR A 126 5.67 15.55 0.04
C TYR A 126 7.18 15.55 0.31
N ILE A 127 8.01 15.86 -0.70
CA ILE A 127 9.47 15.95 -0.55
C ILE A 127 9.82 17.08 0.41
N ALA A 128 9.23 18.27 0.25
CA ALA A 128 9.48 19.40 1.15
C ALA A 128 9.21 19.04 2.63
N ALA A 129 8.14 18.28 2.89
CA ALA A 129 7.79 17.82 4.23
C ALA A 129 8.67 16.66 4.74
N ASN A 130 9.15 15.78 3.85
CA ASN A 130 9.72 14.48 4.24
C ASN A 130 11.19 14.25 3.84
N TYR A 131 11.88 15.17 3.17
CA TYR A 131 13.22 14.90 2.60
C TYR A 131 14.28 14.52 3.65
N ARG A 132 14.08 14.86 4.93
CA ARG A 132 14.95 14.46 6.04
C ARG A 132 14.61 13.07 6.61
N ASN A 133 13.45 12.52 6.29
CA ASN A 133 13.04 11.17 6.66
C ASN A 133 13.56 10.18 5.61
N GLN A 134 14.66 9.50 5.95
CA GLN A 134 15.33 8.56 5.06
C GLN A 134 14.40 7.45 4.56
N SER A 135 13.61 6.84 5.46
CA SER A 135 12.66 5.77 5.12
C SER A 135 11.59 6.24 4.13
N ALA A 136 11.03 7.44 4.36
CA ALA A 136 10.03 8.02 3.47
C ALA A 136 10.60 8.29 2.08
N MET A 137 11.82 8.84 2.00
CA MET A 137 12.48 9.13 0.73
C MET A 137 12.94 7.88 -0.02
N LEU A 138 13.40 6.84 0.70
CA LEU A 138 13.74 5.54 0.10
C LEU A 138 12.50 4.91 -0.55
N MET A 139 11.37 4.91 0.16
CA MET A 139 10.10 4.40 -0.38
C MET A 139 9.57 5.24 -1.54
N LEU A 140 9.67 6.56 -1.47
CA LEU A 140 9.29 7.44 -2.57
C LEU A 140 10.15 7.15 -3.81
N SER A 141 11.47 7.06 -3.66
CA SER A 141 12.40 6.72 -4.73
C SER A 141 12.06 5.37 -5.37
N TYR A 142 11.79 4.34 -4.56
CA TYR A 142 11.39 3.02 -5.04
C TYR A 142 10.06 3.03 -5.82
N ARG A 143 9.05 3.72 -5.27
CA ARG A 143 7.71 3.81 -5.90
C ARG A 143 7.77 4.63 -7.19
N PHE A 144 8.56 5.70 -7.22
CA PHE A 144 8.84 6.45 -8.44
C PHE A 144 9.55 5.59 -9.47
N GLY A 145 10.57 4.82 -9.09
CA GLY A 145 11.24 3.87 -9.99
C GLY A 145 10.28 2.88 -10.64
N LYS A 146 9.29 2.37 -9.88
CA LYS A 146 8.20 1.54 -10.43
C LYS A 146 7.30 2.29 -11.42
N MET A 147 6.90 3.51 -11.07
CA MET A 147 6.08 4.36 -11.95
C MET A 147 6.83 4.69 -13.24
N ALA A 148 8.10 5.09 -13.16
CA ALA A 148 8.96 5.37 -14.31
C ALA A 148 9.15 4.13 -15.21
N ALA A 149 9.36 2.96 -14.61
CA ALA A 149 9.44 1.71 -15.34
C ALA A 149 8.13 1.39 -16.06
N TRP A 150 6.98 1.60 -15.42
CA TRP A 150 5.67 1.40 -16.04
C TRP A 150 5.39 2.41 -17.16
N LEU A 151 5.68 3.71 -16.96
CA LEU A 151 5.50 4.73 -18.00
C LEU A 151 6.30 4.39 -19.26
N ARG A 152 7.54 3.92 -19.08
CA ARG A 152 8.42 3.51 -20.18
C ARG A 152 7.97 2.25 -20.93
N THR A 153 7.02 1.47 -20.41
CA THR A 153 6.44 0.35 -21.16
C THR A 153 5.24 0.76 -22.00
N GLN A 154 4.77 2.00 -21.90
CA GLN A 154 3.58 2.46 -22.61
C GLN A 154 3.92 2.96 -24.02
N SER A 155 2.88 3.02 -24.86
CA SER A 155 2.89 3.61 -26.20
C SER A 155 2.83 5.14 -26.21
N PHE A 156 2.67 5.75 -25.04
CA PHE A 156 2.50 7.18 -24.82
C PHE A 156 3.57 7.71 -23.86
N SER A 157 3.70 9.03 -23.81
CA SER A 157 4.59 9.74 -22.88
C SER A 157 3.91 11.06 -22.45
N HIS A 158 4.15 11.51 -21.22
CA HIS A 158 3.56 12.75 -20.69
C HIS A 158 4.15 14.01 -21.33
N GLY A 159 5.44 14.04 -21.67
CA GLY A 159 6.06 15.17 -22.39
C GLY A 159 6.40 16.41 -21.57
N ASP A 160 6.03 16.51 -20.29
CA ASP A 160 6.49 17.58 -19.38
C ASP A 160 6.56 17.07 -17.94
N ILE A 161 6.95 15.81 -17.74
CA ILE A 161 6.90 15.20 -16.41
C ILE A 161 7.84 15.89 -15.41
N LYS A 162 7.26 16.35 -14.30
CA LYS A 162 8.00 16.91 -13.15
C LYS A 162 7.24 16.64 -11.83
N PRO A 163 7.83 16.94 -10.66
CA PRO A 163 7.26 16.54 -9.36
C PRO A 163 5.86 17.10 -9.04
N ASP A 164 5.47 18.25 -9.59
CA ASP A 164 4.13 18.83 -9.38
C ASP A 164 3.02 18.08 -10.14
N ASN A 165 3.36 17.38 -11.23
CA ASN A 165 2.46 16.50 -11.99
C ASN A 165 2.20 15.16 -11.30
N ILE A 166 2.80 14.89 -10.13
CA ILE A 166 2.67 13.60 -9.48
C ILE A 166 2.10 13.80 -8.08
N ILE A 167 0.96 13.15 -7.79
CA ILE A 167 0.38 13.11 -6.46
C ILE A 167 0.90 11.88 -5.70
N VAL A 168 1.31 12.11 -4.46
CA VAL A 168 1.56 11.07 -3.47
C VAL A 168 0.28 10.89 -2.66
N ARG A 169 -0.38 9.74 -2.84
CA ARG A 169 -1.62 9.41 -2.12
C ARG A 169 -1.33 9.15 -0.63
N PRO A 170 -2.34 9.13 0.26
CA PRO A 170 -2.14 8.82 1.68
C PRO A 170 -1.50 7.45 1.97
N ASP A 171 -1.79 6.43 1.14
CA ASP A 171 -1.12 5.11 1.19
C ASP A 171 0.32 5.14 0.63
N GLY A 172 0.69 6.29 0.07
CA GLY A 172 1.93 6.65 -0.57
C GLY A 172 2.13 6.07 -1.97
N SER A 173 1.10 5.47 -2.58
CA SER A 173 1.07 5.19 -4.02
C SER A 173 1.13 6.50 -4.83
N LEU A 174 1.56 6.41 -6.08
CA LEU A 174 1.73 7.57 -6.95
C LEU A 174 0.63 7.64 -8.01
N ALA A 175 0.25 8.85 -8.38
CA ALA A 175 -0.65 9.13 -9.50
C ALA A 175 -0.10 10.28 -10.33
N LEU A 176 -0.09 10.12 -11.65
CA LEU A 176 0.17 11.19 -12.60
C LEU A 176 -1.11 12.00 -12.76
N VAL A 177 -0.99 13.31 -12.57
CA VAL A 177 -2.03 14.31 -12.74
C VAL A 177 -1.50 15.42 -13.63
N ASP A 178 -2.41 16.06 -14.34
CA ASP A 178 -2.07 16.90 -15.50
C ASP A 178 -1.54 16.06 -16.67
N TYR A 179 -2.04 16.32 -17.87
CA TYR A 179 -1.65 15.61 -19.09
C TYR A 179 -1.29 16.59 -20.20
N ASP A 180 -0.98 17.83 -19.81
CA ASP A 180 -0.45 18.84 -20.73
C ASP A 180 0.89 18.36 -21.31
N GLY A 181 1.00 18.42 -22.64
CA GLY A 181 2.20 18.00 -23.36
C GLY A 181 2.27 16.51 -23.69
N MET A 182 1.24 15.72 -23.35
CA MET A 182 1.24 14.27 -23.56
C MET A 182 1.24 13.92 -25.05
N PHE A 183 2.13 13.00 -25.41
CA PHE A 183 2.18 12.34 -26.70
C PHE A 183 1.44 11.00 -26.62
N VAL A 184 0.61 10.71 -27.62
CA VAL A 184 -0.01 9.40 -27.83
C VAL A 184 0.18 8.97 -29.30
N PRO A 185 0.09 7.67 -29.64
CA PRO A 185 0.42 7.18 -30.98
C PRO A 185 -0.31 7.86 -32.15
N SER A 186 -1.56 8.30 -31.95
CA SER A 186 -2.33 9.01 -32.98
C SER A 186 -1.76 10.39 -33.33
N MET A 187 -0.91 10.96 -32.47
CA MET A 187 -0.26 12.25 -32.69
C MET A 187 1.04 12.16 -33.49
N LYS A 188 1.48 10.95 -33.86
CA LYS A 188 2.76 10.73 -34.54
C LYS A 188 2.93 11.62 -35.78
N GLY A 189 4.05 12.36 -35.80
CA GLY A 189 4.36 13.35 -36.85
C GLY A 189 3.92 14.78 -36.53
N SER A 190 3.26 15.00 -35.39
CA SER A 190 2.99 16.34 -34.85
C SER A 190 4.19 16.88 -34.08
N GLN A 191 4.16 18.17 -33.74
CA GLN A 191 5.16 18.81 -32.87
C GLN A 191 4.63 18.93 -31.45
N SER A 192 5.54 18.85 -30.48
CA SER A 192 5.23 19.02 -29.06
C SER A 192 4.69 20.43 -28.79
N PRO A 193 3.61 20.58 -28.01
CA PRO A 193 3.05 21.89 -27.69
C PRO A 193 3.95 22.70 -26.75
N THR A 194 4.90 22.03 -26.08
CA THR A 194 5.88 22.63 -25.16
C THR A 194 7.27 22.03 -25.37
N ILE A 195 8.32 22.76 -25.03
CA ILE A 195 9.69 22.22 -24.94
C ILE A 195 9.97 21.55 -23.59
N GLY A 196 8.98 21.56 -22.69
CA GLY A 196 9.08 21.07 -21.33
C GLY A 196 9.70 22.08 -20.36
N THR A 197 9.60 21.76 -19.08
CA THR A 197 10.15 22.52 -17.96
C THR A 197 11.66 22.36 -17.97
N ARG A 198 12.39 23.49 -18.03
CA ARG A 198 13.83 23.49 -18.33
C ARG A 198 14.68 22.66 -17.36
N ASP A 199 14.29 22.60 -16.10
CA ASP A 199 14.98 21.82 -15.05
C ASP A 199 14.66 20.32 -15.12
N PHE A 200 13.74 19.89 -15.98
CA PHE A 200 13.40 18.48 -16.19
C PHE A 200 13.47 18.06 -17.67
N SER A 201 13.69 18.98 -18.60
CA SER A 201 13.80 18.70 -20.04
C SER A 201 15.24 18.51 -20.47
N HIS A 202 15.47 17.65 -21.48
CA HIS A 202 16.80 17.48 -22.04
C HIS A 202 17.32 18.79 -22.68
N PRO A 203 18.59 19.21 -22.50
CA PRO A 203 19.08 20.51 -22.98
C PRO A 203 19.05 20.75 -24.49
N LEU A 204 19.01 19.66 -25.26
CA LEU A 204 18.91 19.61 -26.72
C LEU A 204 17.50 19.23 -27.21
N ARG A 205 16.50 19.20 -26.32
CA ARG A 205 15.11 18.93 -26.71
C ARG A 205 14.60 20.05 -27.61
N THR A 206 13.86 19.65 -28.62
CA THR A 206 13.15 20.51 -29.57
C THR A 206 11.69 20.10 -29.61
N VAL A 207 10.84 20.91 -30.26
CA VAL A 207 9.43 20.55 -30.47
C VAL A 207 9.26 19.34 -31.40
N ASP A 208 10.30 18.97 -32.16
CA ASP A 208 10.29 17.83 -33.07
C ASP A 208 10.54 16.49 -32.36
N ASP A 209 11.04 16.52 -31.11
CA ASP A 209 11.28 15.32 -30.29
C ASP A 209 9.97 14.80 -29.64
N PHE A 210 8.85 14.87 -30.35
CA PHE A 210 7.50 14.55 -29.85
C PHE A 210 7.10 13.10 -30.13
N ASP A 211 7.62 12.20 -29.30
CA ASP A 211 7.42 10.76 -29.41
C ASP A 211 7.36 10.04 -28.04
N GLU A 212 7.25 8.71 -28.07
CA GLU A 212 7.15 7.85 -26.89
C GLU A 212 8.37 7.91 -25.94
N THR A 213 9.48 8.55 -26.35
CA THR A 213 10.73 8.63 -25.57
C THR A 213 11.00 9.99 -24.94
N ILE A 214 10.14 10.97 -25.19
CA ILE A 214 10.34 12.38 -24.80
C ILE A 214 10.60 12.60 -23.30
N ASP A 215 10.12 11.71 -22.44
CA ASP A 215 10.26 11.80 -20.97
C ASP A 215 11.49 11.06 -20.41
N ASP A 216 12.25 10.35 -21.24
CA ASP A 216 13.32 9.46 -20.77
C ASP A 216 14.35 10.17 -19.90
N PHE A 217 14.73 11.37 -20.34
CA PHE A 217 15.62 12.24 -19.60
C PHE A 217 15.02 12.70 -18.27
N SER A 218 13.77 13.17 -18.29
CA SER A 218 13.06 13.68 -17.12
C SER A 218 12.90 12.59 -16.06
N LEU A 219 12.48 11.39 -16.47
CA LEU A 219 12.37 10.22 -15.62
C LEU A 219 13.72 9.84 -15.00
N ALA A 220 14.80 9.81 -15.79
CA ALA A 220 16.14 9.47 -15.31
C ALA A 220 16.66 10.51 -14.30
N SER A 221 16.42 11.80 -14.58
CA SER A 221 16.79 12.91 -13.71
C SER A 221 16.07 12.86 -12.35
N ILE A 222 14.75 12.66 -12.36
CA ILE A 222 13.94 12.57 -11.14
C ILE A 222 14.32 11.33 -10.34
N ALA A 223 14.45 10.16 -10.98
CA ALA A 223 14.82 8.92 -10.30
C ALA A 223 16.18 9.02 -9.61
N LEU A 224 17.20 9.54 -10.31
CA LEU A 224 18.53 9.77 -9.74
C LEU A 224 18.47 10.74 -8.56
N SER A 225 17.74 11.85 -8.71
CA SER A 225 17.61 12.85 -7.66
C SER A 225 16.94 12.28 -6.41
N LEU A 226 15.82 11.56 -6.56
CA LEU A 226 15.14 10.92 -5.43
C LEU A 226 16.03 9.90 -4.71
N LYS A 227 16.75 9.05 -5.45
CA LYS A 227 17.69 8.09 -4.85
C LYS A 227 18.81 8.82 -4.11
N ALA A 228 19.41 9.84 -4.70
CA ALA A 228 20.45 10.64 -4.07
C ALA A 228 19.98 11.29 -2.76
N ILE A 229 18.81 11.94 -2.77
CA ILE A 229 18.21 12.59 -1.58
C ILE A 229 17.89 11.53 -0.52
N SER A 230 17.39 10.35 -0.92
CA SER A 230 17.11 9.24 0.01
C SER A 230 18.36 8.70 0.70
N MET A 231 19.53 8.81 0.07
CA MET A 231 20.81 8.39 0.65
C MET A 231 21.46 9.50 1.48
N LYS A 232 21.32 10.76 1.04
CA LYS A 232 21.96 11.93 1.65
C LYS A 232 21.06 13.17 1.49
N SER A 233 20.17 13.38 2.46
CA SER A 233 19.16 14.44 2.44
C SER A 233 19.74 15.86 2.35
N THR A 234 20.95 16.07 2.90
CA THR A 234 21.65 17.36 2.85
C THR A 234 22.03 17.81 1.44
N LEU A 235 22.01 16.92 0.45
CA LEU A 235 22.18 17.30 -0.96
C LEU A 235 21.08 18.25 -1.42
N LEU A 236 19.83 18.06 -0.95
CA LEU A 236 18.72 18.93 -1.29
C LEU A 236 18.92 20.33 -0.70
N ASP A 237 19.39 20.43 0.55
CA ASP A 237 19.66 21.72 1.22
C ASP A 237 20.74 22.54 0.50
N ILE A 238 21.77 21.87 -0.05
CA ILE A 238 22.96 22.53 -0.61
C ILE A 238 22.77 22.88 -2.08
N TYR A 239 22.19 21.98 -2.85
CA TYR A 239 22.19 22.05 -4.31
C TYR A 239 20.81 22.22 -4.92
N GLY A 240 19.76 21.91 -4.17
CA GLY A 240 18.44 21.68 -4.73
C GLY A 240 17.33 22.55 -4.14
N ALA A 241 16.10 22.20 -4.48
CA ALA A 241 14.86 22.62 -3.86
C ALA A 241 13.77 21.58 -4.20
N SER A 242 12.63 21.57 -3.50
CA SER A 242 11.60 20.55 -3.72
C SER A 242 11.00 20.56 -5.14
N ASP A 243 10.92 21.74 -5.75
CA ASP A 243 10.35 22.00 -7.07
C ASP A 243 11.26 21.56 -8.23
N ARG A 244 12.58 21.70 -8.09
CA ARG A 244 13.58 21.35 -9.11
C ARG A 244 14.45 20.13 -8.77
N LEU A 245 14.26 19.55 -7.59
CA LEU A 245 15.12 18.51 -7.02
C LEU A 245 16.59 18.96 -7.00
N LEU A 246 17.53 18.13 -7.45
CA LEU A 246 18.96 18.39 -7.30
C LEU A 246 19.58 19.21 -8.44
N PHE A 247 19.03 19.16 -9.64
CA PHE A 247 19.67 19.69 -10.84
C PHE A 247 18.96 20.96 -11.33
N SER A 248 19.69 21.76 -12.11
CA SER A 248 19.16 22.87 -12.88
C SER A 248 19.48 22.69 -14.36
N GLU A 249 18.81 23.44 -15.24
CA GLU A 249 19.11 23.46 -16.69
C GLU A 249 20.62 23.63 -16.97
N ASN A 250 21.28 24.52 -16.22
CA ASN A 250 22.71 24.80 -16.40
C ASN A 250 23.61 23.60 -16.04
N ASP A 251 23.21 22.80 -15.05
CA ASP A 251 23.96 21.60 -14.64
C ASP A 251 24.00 20.56 -15.76
N TYR A 252 22.90 20.42 -16.50
CA TYR A 252 22.81 19.52 -17.65
C TYR A 252 23.61 20.02 -18.85
N ARG A 253 23.62 21.35 -19.09
CA ARG A 253 24.40 21.95 -20.19
C ARG A 253 25.90 21.87 -19.96
N ASN A 254 26.33 21.91 -18.69
CA ASN A 254 27.74 21.99 -18.31
C ASN A 254 28.13 20.92 -17.27
N PRO A 255 27.98 19.61 -17.57
CA PRO A 255 28.12 18.56 -16.58
C PRO A 255 29.53 18.49 -15.98
N SER A 256 30.57 18.87 -16.72
CA SER A 256 31.95 18.88 -16.23
C SER A 256 32.21 19.87 -15.10
N ASN A 257 31.42 20.94 -15.00
CA ASN A 257 31.54 21.99 -13.98
C ASN A 257 30.42 21.89 -12.93
N CYS A 258 29.57 20.88 -13.03
CA CYS A 258 28.42 20.71 -12.15
C CYS A 258 28.87 20.24 -10.76
N LYS A 259 28.59 21.07 -9.76
CA LYS A 259 28.90 20.74 -8.35
C LYS A 259 28.04 19.59 -7.83
N VAL A 260 26.81 19.45 -8.34
CA VAL A 260 25.89 18.36 -8.01
C VAL A 260 26.49 17.03 -8.44
N ILE A 261 26.88 16.91 -9.72
CA ILE A 261 27.55 15.72 -10.26
C ILE A 261 28.80 15.38 -9.46
N SER A 262 29.60 16.39 -9.08
CA SER A 262 30.79 16.18 -8.24
C SER A 262 30.44 15.59 -6.88
N ALA A 263 29.41 16.11 -6.21
CA ALA A 263 28.95 15.63 -4.90
C ALA A 263 28.33 14.22 -4.96
N LEU A 264 27.68 13.87 -6.07
CA LEU A 264 27.07 12.57 -6.30
C LEU A 264 28.10 11.42 -6.39
N GLN A 265 29.38 11.72 -6.67
CA GLN A 265 30.45 10.71 -6.74
C GLN A 265 30.64 9.95 -5.42
N GLU A 266 30.34 10.58 -4.29
CA GLU A 266 30.43 9.94 -2.96
C GLU A 266 29.43 8.79 -2.78
N LEU A 267 28.36 8.75 -3.58
CA LEU A 267 27.28 7.76 -3.48
C LEU A 267 27.51 6.54 -4.40
N MET A 268 28.59 6.51 -5.18
CA MET A 268 28.88 5.49 -6.20
C MET A 268 29.18 4.09 -5.64
N CYS A 269 29.14 3.90 -4.32
CA CYS A 269 29.24 2.57 -3.71
C CYS A 269 27.89 1.81 -3.74
N ASP A 270 26.76 2.49 -3.92
CA ASP A 270 25.43 1.87 -3.99
C ASP A 270 25.10 1.44 -5.43
N LYS A 271 24.76 0.16 -5.62
CA LYS A 271 24.54 -0.44 -6.94
C LYS A 271 23.34 0.18 -7.68
N ASP A 272 22.25 0.47 -6.98
CA ASP A 272 21.05 1.05 -7.58
C ASP A 272 21.31 2.50 -7.97
N PHE A 273 22.01 3.24 -7.12
CA PHE A 273 22.49 4.59 -7.42
C PHE A 273 23.40 4.61 -8.64
N CYS A 274 24.38 3.70 -8.73
CA CYS A 274 25.23 3.54 -9.92
C CYS A 274 24.42 3.31 -11.19
N THR A 275 23.38 2.47 -11.09
CA THR A 275 22.52 2.14 -12.22
C THR A 275 21.74 3.36 -12.68
N LEU A 276 21.09 4.09 -11.76
CA LEU A 276 20.35 5.31 -12.06
C LEU A 276 21.26 6.43 -12.58
N TYR A 277 22.47 6.57 -12.01
CA TYR A 277 23.47 7.52 -12.48
C TYR A 277 23.91 7.21 -13.91
N SER A 278 24.10 5.92 -14.24
CA SER A 278 24.45 5.48 -15.59
C SER A 278 23.31 5.74 -16.58
N LEU A 279 22.05 5.50 -16.19
CA LEU A 279 20.87 5.83 -16.99
C LEU A 279 20.77 7.33 -17.25
N PHE A 280 20.96 8.16 -16.22
CA PHE A 280 20.96 9.61 -16.35
C PHE A 280 22.01 10.09 -17.34
N MET A 281 23.25 9.60 -17.22
CA MET A 281 24.32 9.96 -18.15
C MET A 281 24.04 9.49 -19.59
N LEU A 282 23.41 8.32 -19.75
CA LEU A 282 23.01 7.81 -21.05
C LEU A 282 21.88 8.65 -21.67
N ALA A 283 20.86 8.99 -20.89
CA ALA A 283 19.75 9.84 -21.32
C ALA A 283 20.24 11.25 -21.68
N LEU A 284 21.16 11.83 -20.90
CA LEU A 284 21.80 13.11 -21.21
C LEU A 284 22.64 13.07 -22.50
N ALA A 285 23.18 11.89 -22.85
CA ALA A 285 23.98 11.74 -24.07
C ALA A 285 23.13 11.44 -25.32
N ARG A 286 21.98 10.77 -25.17
CA ARG A 286 21.20 10.21 -26.28
C ARG A 286 19.82 10.81 -26.45
N LYS A 287 19.31 11.59 -25.49
CA LYS A 287 17.89 12.00 -25.33
C LYS A 287 16.97 10.83 -25.01
N GLU A 288 17.09 9.75 -25.76
CA GLU A 288 16.30 8.52 -25.64
C GLU A 288 17.08 7.41 -24.91
N LEU A 289 16.34 6.52 -24.26
CA LEU A 289 16.82 5.29 -23.66
C LEU A 289 16.26 4.09 -24.45
N SER A 290 17.00 2.97 -24.40
CA SER A 290 16.54 1.74 -25.04
C SER A 290 15.22 1.24 -24.45
N ALA A 291 14.42 0.55 -25.25
CA ALA A 291 13.18 -0.06 -24.80
C ALA A 291 13.36 -1.07 -23.66
N CYS A 292 14.57 -1.61 -23.42
CA CYS A 292 14.83 -2.52 -22.30
C CYS A 292 15.26 -1.80 -21.02
N SER A 293 15.53 -0.49 -21.08
CA SER A 293 16.05 0.29 -19.95
C SER A 293 15.05 0.47 -18.81
N PHE A 294 13.74 0.26 -19.02
CA PHE A 294 12.72 0.45 -17.99
C PHE A 294 12.98 -0.38 -16.72
N ARG A 295 13.54 -1.60 -16.85
CA ARG A 295 13.82 -2.47 -15.70
C ARG A 295 14.90 -1.89 -14.77
N LEU A 296 15.75 -1.02 -15.30
CA LEU A 296 16.88 -0.44 -14.58
C LEU A 296 16.45 0.73 -13.69
N PHE A 297 15.22 1.24 -13.82
CA PHE A 297 14.65 2.22 -12.90
C PHE A 297 14.24 1.60 -11.56
N VAL A 298 13.96 0.30 -11.53
CA VAL A 298 13.47 -0.39 -10.33
C VAL A 298 14.66 -0.97 -9.56
N GLY A 299 15.04 -0.28 -8.49
CA GLY A 299 15.98 -0.81 -7.50
C GLY A 299 15.37 -1.88 -6.58
N GLU A 300 16.15 -2.38 -5.65
CA GLU A 300 15.65 -3.29 -4.62
C GLU A 300 14.59 -2.58 -3.77
N LYS A 301 13.50 -3.28 -3.44
CA LYS A 301 12.49 -2.72 -2.52
C LYS A 301 13.23 -2.40 -1.23
N PRO A 302 13.22 -1.14 -0.76
CA PRO A 302 13.87 -0.80 0.49
C PRO A 302 13.33 -1.75 1.55
N LEU A 303 14.24 -2.53 2.13
CA LEU A 303 14.06 -2.99 3.49
C LEU A 303 14.10 -1.70 4.28
N LEU A 304 12.92 -1.08 4.44
CA LEU A 304 12.75 -0.04 5.43
C LEU A 304 13.41 -0.64 6.67
N PRO A 305 14.39 0.03 7.30
CA PRO A 305 14.68 -0.34 8.66
C PRO A 305 13.29 -0.33 9.29
N GLN A 306 12.84 -1.51 9.73
CA GLN A 306 11.91 -1.54 10.83
C GLN A 306 12.58 -0.60 11.79
N ILE A 307 12.05 0.63 11.90
CA ILE A 307 12.54 1.53 12.90
C ILE A 307 12.39 0.63 14.12
N VAL A 308 13.50 0.27 14.74
CA VAL A 308 13.47 -0.26 16.10
C VAL A 308 13.09 0.95 16.98
N GLU A 309 12.00 1.62 16.62
CA GLU A 309 10.96 2.04 17.54
C GLU A 309 10.66 0.72 18.21
N ASP A 310 10.84 0.71 19.50
CA ASP A 310 10.42 -0.36 20.36
C ASP A 310 8.94 -0.64 20.03
N LEU A 311 8.71 -1.55 19.07
CA LEU A 311 7.40 -2.02 18.63
C LEU A 311 6.80 -2.95 19.68
N SER A 312 7.34 -2.88 20.90
CA SER A 312 6.77 -3.48 22.09
C SER A 312 5.28 -3.15 22.12
N THR A 313 4.53 -4.23 22.12
CA THR A 313 3.10 -4.31 22.31
C THR A 313 2.73 -3.98 23.76
N GLU A 314 3.70 -4.03 24.69
CA GLU A 314 3.55 -3.49 26.04
C GLU A 314 3.43 -1.96 26.02
N ALA A 315 2.41 -1.47 26.72
CA ALA A 315 2.19 -0.05 26.94
C ALA A 315 2.98 0.45 28.15
N THR A 316 3.79 1.50 27.97
CA THR A 316 4.57 2.12 29.05
C THR A 316 3.70 2.95 29.99
N GLU A 317 4.15 3.16 31.23
CA GLU A 317 3.43 4.03 32.20
C GLU A 317 3.15 5.44 31.66
N LYS A 318 4.06 5.98 30.84
CA LYS A 318 3.91 7.30 30.25
C LYS A 318 2.76 7.32 29.24
N GLU A 319 2.69 6.31 28.36
CA GLU A 319 1.62 6.17 27.38
C GLU A 319 0.25 6.05 28.08
N TRP A 320 0.17 5.30 29.18
CA TRP A 320 -1.05 5.23 30.00
C TRP A 320 -1.46 6.57 30.61
N LYS A 321 -0.49 7.35 31.10
CA LYS A 321 -0.76 8.67 31.74
C LYS A 321 -1.16 9.74 30.73
N GLU A 322 -0.59 9.70 29.53
CA GLU A 322 -0.82 10.68 28.47
C GLU A 322 -1.88 10.24 27.44
N ALA A 323 -2.53 9.10 27.69
CA ALA A 323 -3.51 8.53 26.76
C ALA A 323 -4.70 9.47 26.52
N PHE A 324 -5.13 9.58 25.27
CA PHE A 324 -6.43 10.15 24.95
C PHE A 324 -7.46 9.05 24.75
N VAL A 325 -8.72 9.40 24.92
CA VAL A 325 -9.86 8.47 24.78
C VAL A 325 -10.71 8.93 23.61
N ASP A 326 -11.13 7.99 22.78
CA ASP A 326 -12.08 8.26 21.71
C ASP A 326 -13.54 8.29 22.19
N GLU A 327 -14.45 8.50 21.25
CA GLU A 327 -15.89 8.57 21.48
C GLU A 327 -16.53 7.23 21.94
N TRP A 328 -15.81 6.11 21.81
CA TRP A 328 -16.25 4.77 22.24
C TRP A 328 -15.60 4.32 23.56
N GLY A 329 -14.78 5.16 24.17
CA GLY A 329 -14.06 4.85 25.41
C GLY A 329 -12.73 4.13 25.20
N VAL A 330 -12.28 3.94 23.95
CA VAL A 330 -11.01 3.29 23.61
C VAL A 330 -9.85 4.26 23.81
N LYS A 331 -8.84 3.79 24.52
CA LYS A 331 -7.64 4.54 24.90
C LYS A 331 -6.54 4.36 23.87
N TYR A 332 -5.95 5.47 23.47
CA TYR A 332 -4.83 5.54 22.54
C TYR A 332 -3.67 6.29 23.18
N SER A 333 -2.43 5.96 22.78
CA SER A 333 -1.26 6.79 23.10
C SER A 333 -1.45 8.22 22.60
N LYS A 334 -0.76 9.19 23.20
CA LYS A 334 -0.89 10.61 22.85
C LYS A 334 -0.68 10.91 21.36
N ASP A 335 0.20 10.17 20.71
CA ASP A 335 0.51 10.28 19.28
C ASP A 335 -0.41 9.44 18.36
N GLY A 336 -1.36 8.69 18.94
CA GLY A 336 -2.30 7.83 18.23
C GLY A 336 -1.71 6.54 17.67
N ARG A 337 -0.41 6.28 17.89
CA ARG A 337 0.29 5.13 17.30
C ARG A 337 0.01 3.81 18.00
N LYS A 338 -0.33 3.81 19.30
CA LYS A 338 -0.71 2.60 20.04
C LYS A 338 -2.16 2.66 20.49
N LEU A 339 -2.91 1.59 20.24
CA LEU A 339 -4.21 1.34 20.86
C LEU A 339 -3.97 0.58 22.15
N LEU A 340 -4.18 1.25 23.29
CA LEU A 340 -3.78 0.76 24.61
C LEU A 340 -4.86 -0.12 25.24
N LYS A 341 -6.13 0.32 25.18
CA LYS A 341 -7.23 -0.40 25.85
C LYS A 341 -8.61 0.00 25.37
N ALA A 342 -9.44 -0.98 25.07
CA ALA A 342 -10.87 -0.85 24.90
C ALA A 342 -11.63 -1.17 26.21
N PRO A 343 -12.79 -0.53 26.43
CA PRO A 343 -13.65 -0.89 27.55
C PRO A 343 -14.26 -2.28 27.33
N GLN A 344 -14.34 -3.11 28.37
CA GLN A 344 -14.91 -4.46 28.26
C GLN A 344 -16.39 -4.47 27.85
N GLU A 345 -17.11 -3.37 28.10
CA GLU A 345 -18.49 -3.20 27.65
C GLU A 345 -18.60 -2.77 26.17
N LEU A 346 -17.51 -2.62 25.42
CA LEU A 346 -17.55 -2.27 24.00
C LEU A 346 -18.38 -3.30 23.22
N LYS A 347 -19.37 -2.82 22.47
CA LYS A 347 -20.34 -3.66 21.76
C LYS A 347 -20.39 -3.34 20.27
N GLY A 348 -20.77 -4.35 19.49
CA GLY A 348 -21.06 -4.16 18.07
C GLY A 348 -19.78 -4.16 17.23
N CYS A 349 -19.63 -3.18 16.35
CA CYS A 349 -18.50 -3.05 15.43
C CYS A 349 -17.60 -1.90 15.85
N TYR A 350 -16.29 -2.12 15.84
CA TYR A 350 -15.29 -1.09 16.11
C TYR A 350 -14.29 -0.99 14.96
N SER A 351 -13.85 0.22 14.65
CA SER A 351 -12.81 0.47 13.63
C SER A 351 -11.60 1.12 14.28
N VAL A 352 -10.45 0.46 14.16
CA VAL A 352 -9.18 1.00 14.66
C VAL A 352 -8.82 2.25 13.84
N LYS A 353 -8.49 3.35 14.54
CA LYS A 353 -8.13 4.64 13.91
C LYS A 353 -6.95 4.51 12.95
N GLU A 354 -7.04 5.21 11.82
CA GLU A 354 -5.94 5.33 10.86
C GLU A 354 -4.72 5.99 11.51
N GLY A 355 -3.53 5.48 11.20
CA GLY A 355 -2.27 5.91 11.82
C GLY A 355 -1.89 5.09 13.07
N THR A 356 -2.79 4.28 13.64
CA THR A 356 -2.44 3.30 14.67
C THR A 356 -1.50 2.24 14.10
N ARG A 357 -0.36 2.06 14.74
CA ARG A 357 0.70 1.10 14.37
C ARG A 357 0.62 -0.20 15.17
N ILE A 358 0.20 -0.13 16.43
CA ILE A 358 0.24 -1.25 17.37
C ILE A 358 -1.11 -1.36 18.08
N ILE A 359 -1.65 -2.58 18.13
CA ILE A 359 -2.68 -2.96 19.10
C ILE A 359 -1.95 -3.60 20.28
N CYS A 360 -1.97 -2.95 21.44
CA CYS A 360 -1.21 -3.39 22.60
C CYS A 360 -1.71 -4.70 23.21
N ASP A 361 -0.90 -5.24 24.10
CA ASP A 361 -1.26 -6.37 24.93
C ASP A 361 -2.57 -6.12 25.68
N ASP A 362 -3.40 -7.16 25.73
CA ASP A 362 -4.71 -7.14 26.37
C ASP A 362 -5.65 -6.01 25.87
N ALA A 363 -5.38 -5.35 24.74
CA ALA A 363 -6.08 -4.13 24.35
C ALA A 363 -7.61 -4.31 24.31
N PHE A 364 -8.10 -5.42 23.79
CA PHE A 364 -9.52 -5.82 23.77
C PHE A 364 -9.83 -7.00 24.70
N PHE A 365 -8.96 -7.32 25.66
CA PHE A 365 -9.16 -8.42 26.59
C PHE A 365 -10.55 -8.41 27.23
N LYS A 366 -11.30 -9.51 27.03
CA LYS A 366 -12.67 -9.74 27.48
C LYS A 366 -13.70 -8.73 26.97
N CYS A 367 -13.52 -8.14 25.78
CA CYS A 367 -14.57 -7.43 25.07
C CYS A 367 -15.62 -8.41 24.50
N SER A 368 -16.29 -9.13 25.39
CA SER A 368 -17.17 -10.27 25.09
C SER A 368 -18.38 -9.92 24.21
N SER A 369 -18.74 -8.64 24.12
CA SER A 369 -19.85 -8.14 23.28
C SER A 369 -19.40 -7.53 21.94
N LEU A 370 -18.09 -7.49 21.67
CA LEU A 370 -17.56 -7.04 20.39
C LEU A 370 -17.85 -8.11 19.33
N THR A 371 -18.53 -7.71 18.25
CA THR A 371 -18.98 -8.64 17.19
C THR A 371 -18.11 -8.57 15.94
N SER A 372 -17.54 -7.40 15.66
CA SER A 372 -16.72 -7.15 14.48
C SER A 372 -15.64 -6.12 14.79
N ILE A 373 -14.44 -6.30 14.21
CA ILE A 373 -13.39 -5.29 14.23
C ILE A 373 -12.77 -5.09 12.86
N VAL A 374 -12.60 -3.81 12.48
CA VAL A 374 -11.85 -3.40 11.30
C VAL A 374 -10.48 -2.88 11.76
N ILE A 375 -9.43 -3.60 11.40
CA ILE A 375 -8.05 -3.22 11.68
C ILE A 375 -7.53 -2.36 10.52
N SER A 376 -7.06 -1.14 10.80
CA SER A 376 -6.55 -0.21 9.78
C SER A 376 -5.26 -0.72 9.13
N ASN A 377 -5.05 -0.38 7.85
CA ASN A 377 -3.85 -0.70 7.06
C ASN A 377 -2.56 -0.05 7.60
N SER A 378 -2.64 0.81 8.62
CA SER A 378 -1.44 1.33 9.30
C SER A 378 -0.91 0.41 10.39
N VAL A 379 -1.68 -0.60 10.84
CA VAL A 379 -1.30 -1.50 11.94
C VAL A 379 -0.26 -2.50 11.46
N VAL A 380 0.80 -2.68 12.26
CA VAL A 380 1.95 -3.54 11.99
C VAL A 380 2.06 -4.68 13.01
N SER A 381 1.65 -4.47 14.27
CA SER A 381 1.72 -5.48 15.33
C SER A 381 0.41 -5.60 16.12
N ILE A 382 0.06 -6.83 16.50
CA ILE A 382 -1.04 -7.19 17.41
C ILE A 382 -0.44 -7.93 18.62
N GLY A 383 -0.62 -7.37 19.81
CA GLY A 383 -0.01 -7.82 21.05
C GLY A 383 -0.57 -9.07 21.69
N ASP A 384 0.10 -9.51 22.74
CA ASP A 384 -0.24 -10.69 23.54
C ASP A 384 -1.65 -10.54 24.10
N ASN A 385 -2.46 -11.60 23.94
CA ASN A 385 -3.84 -11.64 24.41
C ASN A 385 -4.74 -10.47 23.91
N ALA A 386 -4.35 -9.77 22.83
CA ALA A 386 -5.01 -8.52 22.41
C ALA A 386 -6.54 -8.65 22.27
N PHE A 387 -7.05 -9.76 21.73
CA PHE A 387 -8.48 -10.05 21.60
C PHE A 387 -8.95 -11.22 22.46
N LYS A 388 -8.16 -11.63 23.46
CA LYS A 388 -8.50 -12.79 24.28
C LYS A 388 -9.83 -12.62 24.99
N GLY A 389 -10.71 -13.63 24.89
CA GLY A 389 -12.05 -13.61 25.47
C GLY A 389 -13.03 -12.66 24.78
N CYS A 390 -12.80 -12.31 23.51
CA CYS A 390 -13.78 -11.63 22.67
C CYS A 390 -14.80 -12.64 22.11
N ASN A 391 -15.58 -13.26 22.98
CA ASN A 391 -16.37 -14.46 22.66
C ASN A 391 -17.43 -14.26 21.57
N SER A 392 -17.89 -13.02 21.33
CA SER A 392 -18.86 -12.70 20.26
C SER A 392 -18.20 -12.27 18.94
N LEU A 393 -16.87 -12.16 18.89
CA LEU A 393 -16.13 -11.68 17.73
C LEU A 393 -16.22 -12.72 16.62
N SER A 394 -16.95 -12.39 15.56
CA SER A 394 -17.21 -13.27 14.42
C SER A 394 -16.53 -12.80 13.14
N ASN A 395 -16.27 -11.49 13.02
CA ASN A 395 -15.67 -10.88 11.85
C ASN A 395 -14.43 -10.08 12.22
N VAL A 396 -13.28 -10.50 11.68
CA VAL A 396 -11.99 -9.81 11.82
C VAL A 396 -11.34 -9.77 10.45
N VAL A 397 -10.94 -8.58 10.00
CA VAL A 397 -10.11 -8.42 8.80
C VAL A 397 -8.74 -7.93 9.25
N ILE A 398 -7.72 -8.78 9.13
CA ILE A 398 -6.32 -8.43 9.41
C ILE A 398 -5.69 -7.93 8.11
N PRO A 399 -5.19 -6.68 8.04
CA PRO A 399 -4.59 -6.14 6.84
C PRO A 399 -3.18 -6.69 6.58
N ASN A 400 -2.75 -6.64 5.32
CA ASN A 400 -1.42 -7.09 4.88
C ASN A 400 -0.24 -6.28 5.45
N SER A 401 -0.53 -5.19 6.16
CA SER A 401 0.46 -4.40 6.89
C SER A 401 0.94 -5.08 8.18
N VAL A 402 0.13 -5.99 8.75
CA VAL A 402 0.43 -6.68 10.01
C VAL A 402 1.52 -7.72 9.78
N THR A 403 2.68 -7.55 10.43
CA THR A 403 3.81 -8.48 10.34
C THR A 403 3.89 -9.41 11.55
N THR A 404 3.29 -9.02 12.67
CA THR A 404 3.39 -9.74 13.95
C THR A 404 2.01 -9.90 14.59
N ILE A 405 1.69 -11.13 14.98
CA ILE A 405 0.53 -11.49 15.81
C ILE A 405 1.09 -12.31 16.97
N GLU A 406 1.06 -11.74 18.18
CA GLU A 406 1.69 -12.36 19.34
C GLU A 406 0.84 -13.48 19.96
N ALA A 407 1.40 -14.11 21.00
CA ALA A 407 0.78 -15.23 21.70
C ALA A 407 -0.64 -14.89 22.18
N GLY A 408 -1.53 -15.88 22.16
CA GLY A 408 -2.89 -15.75 22.69
C GLY A 408 -3.77 -14.66 22.05
N ALA A 409 -3.33 -13.99 20.97
CA ALA A 409 -3.97 -12.79 20.45
C ALA A 409 -5.48 -12.97 20.18
N PHE A 410 -5.92 -14.15 19.77
CA PHE A 410 -7.34 -14.49 19.55
C PHE A 410 -7.84 -15.64 20.43
N TRP A 411 -7.19 -15.94 21.56
CA TRP A 411 -7.62 -17.01 22.47
C TRP A 411 -9.07 -16.78 22.95
N ASP A 412 -9.93 -17.79 22.86
CA ASP A 412 -11.32 -17.79 23.30
C ASP A 412 -12.20 -16.80 22.50
N CYS A 413 -11.81 -16.51 21.25
CA CYS A 413 -12.71 -15.90 20.27
C CYS A 413 -13.70 -16.94 19.73
N SER A 414 -14.53 -17.49 20.62
CA SER A 414 -15.35 -18.68 20.37
C SER A 414 -16.40 -18.55 19.25
N SER A 415 -16.81 -17.34 18.86
CA SER A 415 -17.70 -17.09 17.71
C SER A 415 -16.98 -16.83 16.38
N LEU A 416 -15.65 -16.85 16.35
CA LEU A 416 -14.87 -16.58 15.14
C LEU A 416 -15.02 -17.74 14.15
N THR A 417 -15.69 -17.51 13.01
CA THR A 417 -15.98 -18.57 12.03
C THR A 417 -14.90 -18.72 10.97
N SER A 418 -14.20 -17.64 10.67
CA SER A 418 -13.15 -17.57 9.66
C SER A 418 -12.19 -16.43 9.98
N ILE A 419 -10.91 -16.64 9.69
CA ILE A 419 -9.90 -15.59 9.75
C ILE A 419 -8.89 -15.79 8.61
N VAL A 420 -8.45 -14.68 8.02
CA VAL A 420 -7.39 -14.69 7.00
C VAL A 420 -6.13 -14.19 7.67
N ILE A 421 -5.11 -15.05 7.76
CA ILE A 421 -3.78 -14.67 8.25
C ILE A 421 -3.03 -13.99 7.09
N PRO A 422 -2.47 -12.78 7.28
CA PRO A 422 -1.71 -12.11 6.23
C PRO A 422 -0.44 -12.86 5.82
N ASN A 423 -0.05 -12.75 4.54
CA ASN A 423 1.20 -13.32 4.00
C ASN A 423 2.49 -12.67 4.55
N SER A 424 2.36 -11.67 5.42
CA SER A 424 3.45 -11.01 6.13
C SER A 424 3.78 -11.68 7.47
N VAL A 425 2.91 -12.57 7.98
CA VAL A 425 3.10 -13.27 9.25
C VAL A 425 4.03 -14.48 9.06
N VAL A 426 5.03 -14.62 9.94
CA VAL A 426 6.09 -15.64 9.84
C VAL A 426 5.87 -16.83 10.80
N SER A 427 5.18 -16.63 11.91
CA SER A 427 4.89 -17.67 12.91
C SER A 427 3.43 -17.57 13.37
N ILE A 428 2.85 -18.71 13.74
CA ILE A 428 1.62 -18.75 14.52
C ILE A 428 2.04 -19.11 15.95
N GLU A 429 2.06 -18.10 16.81
CA GLU A 429 2.58 -18.15 18.18
C GLU A 429 1.73 -19.02 19.12
N ASP A 430 2.25 -19.19 20.34
CA ASP A 430 1.60 -19.96 21.39
C ASP A 430 0.16 -19.49 21.64
N TYR A 431 -0.78 -20.43 21.69
CA TYR A 431 -2.20 -20.17 22.01
C TYR A 431 -2.95 -19.20 21.09
N THR A 432 -2.39 -18.75 19.95
CA THR A 432 -2.95 -17.63 19.15
C THR A 432 -4.43 -17.78 18.85
N PHE A 433 -4.90 -18.99 18.47
CA PHE A 433 -6.30 -19.30 18.17
C PHE A 433 -6.89 -20.36 19.11
N MET A 434 -6.32 -20.54 20.31
CA MET A 434 -6.84 -21.50 21.28
C MET A 434 -8.33 -21.23 21.58
N ASP A 435 -9.13 -22.27 21.69
CA ASP A 435 -10.57 -22.24 21.99
C ASP A 435 -11.43 -21.40 21.01
N CYS A 436 -10.97 -21.15 19.78
CA CYS A 436 -11.79 -20.61 18.69
C CYS A 436 -12.79 -21.66 18.17
N CYS A 437 -13.75 -22.04 19.02
CA CYS A 437 -14.62 -23.20 18.85
C CYS A 437 -15.43 -23.22 17.55
N SER A 438 -15.78 -22.05 17.00
CA SER A 438 -16.58 -21.92 15.76
C SER A 438 -15.74 -21.83 14.49
N LEU A 439 -14.40 -21.85 14.58
CA LEU A 439 -13.53 -21.69 13.42
C LEU A 439 -13.65 -22.92 12.51
N LEU A 440 -14.21 -22.74 11.31
CA LEU A 440 -14.54 -23.85 10.41
C LEU A 440 -13.36 -24.31 9.56
N ASN A 441 -12.63 -23.33 9.05
CA ASN A 441 -11.49 -23.50 8.14
C ASN A 441 -10.47 -22.40 8.42
N ILE A 442 -9.20 -22.73 8.23
CA ILE A 442 -8.12 -21.75 8.21
C ILE A 442 -7.15 -22.04 7.08
N VAL A 443 -6.71 -20.98 6.40
CA VAL A 443 -5.63 -21.03 5.42
C VAL A 443 -4.39 -20.45 6.10
N ILE A 444 -3.39 -21.29 6.31
CA ILE A 444 -2.08 -20.87 6.83
C ILE A 444 -1.25 -20.42 5.61
N PRO A 445 -0.74 -19.18 5.58
CA PRO A 445 -0.03 -18.65 4.42
C PRO A 445 1.38 -19.25 4.30
N ASP A 446 1.90 -19.30 3.06
CA ASP A 446 3.25 -19.85 2.73
C ASP A 446 4.41 -19.07 3.37
N SER A 447 4.14 -17.95 4.03
CA SER A 447 5.13 -17.22 4.83
C SER A 447 5.37 -17.84 6.21
N VAL A 448 4.46 -18.67 6.71
CA VAL A 448 4.54 -19.23 8.06
C VAL A 448 5.53 -20.38 8.10
N THR A 449 6.52 -20.30 8.99
CA THR A 449 7.57 -21.33 9.17
C THR A 449 7.35 -22.25 10.37
N SER A 450 6.53 -21.84 11.34
CA SER A 450 6.22 -22.65 12.53
C SER A 450 4.79 -22.43 13.02
N ILE A 451 4.23 -23.51 13.60
CA ILE A 451 2.96 -23.51 14.33
C ILE A 451 3.29 -23.92 15.76
N GLU A 452 3.16 -23.00 16.71
CA GLU A 452 3.66 -23.18 18.08
C GLU A 452 2.65 -23.88 19.01
N ILE A 453 2.93 -23.88 20.32
CA ILE A 453 2.22 -24.71 21.31
C ILE A 453 0.77 -24.26 21.43
N CYS A 454 -0.15 -25.22 21.38
CA CYS A 454 -1.59 -24.98 21.51
C CYS A 454 -2.19 -23.95 20.52
N ALA A 455 -1.50 -23.62 19.41
CA ALA A 455 -1.90 -22.57 18.48
C ALA A 455 -3.37 -22.64 18.03
N PHE A 456 -3.89 -23.85 17.80
CA PHE A 456 -5.28 -24.14 17.41
C PHE A 456 -5.98 -25.08 18.39
N SER A 457 -5.45 -25.25 19.60
CA SER A 457 -6.04 -26.17 20.58
C SER A 457 -7.49 -25.78 20.89
N GLY A 458 -8.40 -26.76 20.96
CA GLY A 458 -9.82 -26.52 21.24
C GLY A 458 -10.64 -25.92 20.08
N CYS A 459 -10.08 -25.77 18.87
CA CYS A 459 -10.83 -25.38 17.66
C CYS A 459 -11.77 -26.50 17.18
N SER A 460 -12.80 -26.79 17.98
CA SER A 460 -13.62 -28.00 17.86
C SER A 460 -14.40 -28.13 16.54
N SER A 461 -14.71 -27.02 15.86
CA SER A 461 -15.37 -27.00 14.54
C SER A 461 -14.41 -27.02 13.35
N LEU A 462 -13.09 -26.95 13.58
CA LEU A 462 -12.10 -26.91 12.51
C LEU A 462 -12.11 -28.24 11.77
N SER A 463 -12.59 -28.23 10.52
CA SER A 463 -12.86 -29.45 9.76
C SER A 463 -11.70 -29.87 8.86
N SER A 464 -10.90 -28.89 8.44
CA SER A 464 -9.72 -29.05 7.59
C SER A 464 -8.69 -27.96 7.89
N VAL A 465 -7.42 -28.31 7.72
CA VAL A 465 -6.29 -27.38 7.77
C VAL A 465 -5.32 -27.73 6.65
N VAL A 466 -4.86 -26.70 5.91
CA VAL A 466 -3.78 -26.84 4.93
C VAL A 466 -2.52 -26.28 5.56
N ILE A 467 -1.55 -27.14 5.81
CA ILE A 467 -0.23 -26.76 6.34
C ILE A 467 0.70 -26.53 5.14
N PRO A 468 1.27 -25.32 4.96
CA PRO A 468 2.08 -24.99 3.79
C PRO A 468 3.49 -25.60 3.88
N ASN A 469 4.13 -25.78 2.72
CA ASN A 469 5.49 -26.34 2.58
C ASN A 469 6.60 -25.47 3.20
N SER A 470 6.26 -24.32 3.76
CA SER A 470 7.16 -23.47 4.53
C SER A 470 7.29 -23.91 6.00
N VAL A 471 6.31 -24.65 6.53
CA VAL A 471 6.30 -25.07 7.94
C VAL A 471 7.31 -26.18 8.19
N VAL A 472 8.17 -25.99 9.19
CA VAL A 472 9.24 -26.93 9.57
C VAL A 472 8.86 -27.75 10.81
N SER A 473 8.03 -27.22 11.70
CA SER A 473 7.64 -27.88 12.94
C SER A 473 6.20 -27.58 13.34
N ILE A 474 5.56 -28.58 13.95
CA ILE A 474 4.24 -28.47 14.59
C ILE A 474 4.42 -28.64 16.10
N GLY A 475 4.01 -27.64 16.87
CA GLY A 475 4.18 -27.56 18.31
C GLY A 475 3.34 -28.56 19.11
N GLY A 476 3.64 -28.67 20.40
CA GLY A 476 2.89 -29.52 21.32
C GLY A 476 1.43 -29.05 21.43
N SER A 477 0.49 -30.00 21.39
CA SER A 477 -0.95 -29.72 21.45
C SER A 477 -1.48 -28.73 20.41
N ALA A 478 -0.74 -28.46 19.33
CA ALA A 478 -1.05 -27.42 18.35
C ALA A 478 -2.49 -27.54 17.80
N PHE A 479 -2.99 -28.75 17.57
CA PHE A 479 -4.35 -29.05 17.12
C PHE A 479 -5.11 -29.95 18.11
N SER A 480 -4.70 -29.99 19.38
CA SER A 480 -5.38 -30.80 20.40
C SER A 480 -6.86 -30.39 20.52
N GLY A 481 -7.78 -31.34 20.62
CA GLY A 481 -9.21 -31.08 20.74
C GLY A 481 -9.90 -30.52 19.48
N CYS A 482 -9.21 -30.47 18.32
CA CYS A 482 -9.82 -30.16 17.02
C CYS A 482 -10.75 -31.29 16.57
N SER A 483 -11.86 -31.49 17.28
CA SER A 483 -12.63 -32.73 17.23
C SER A 483 -13.22 -33.02 15.86
N SER A 484 -13.58 -32.00 15.08
CA SER A 484 -14.14 -32.10 13.72
C SER A 484 -13.08 -32.28 12.62
N LEU A 485 -11.79 -32.20 12.95
CA LEU A 485 -10.71 -32.27 11.98
C LEU A 485 -10.67 -33.67 11.37
N SER A 486 -10.94 -33.75 10.07
CA SER A 486 -11.14 -35.04 9.38
C SER A 486 -9.96 -35.46 8.50
N CYS A 487 -9.21 -34.49 8.01
CA CYS A 487 -8.09 -34.67 7.09
C CYS A 487 -7.00 -33.66 7.39
N VAL A 488 -5.76 -34.13 7.47
CA VAL A 488 -4.56 -33.30 7.59
C VAL A 488 -3.52 -33.80 6.61
N VAL A 489 -2.94 -32.89 5.83
CA VAL A 489 -1.80 -33.19 4.97
C VAL A 489 -0.56 -32.54 5.59
N ILE A 490 0.40 -33.36 6.03
CA ILE A 490 1.68 -32.86 6.54
C ILE A 490 2.64 -32.69 5.35
N PRO A 491 3.19 -31.48 5.12
CA PRO A 491 4.10 -31.25 4.00
C PRO A 491 5.49 -31.85 4.26
N ASN A 492 6.22 -32.14 3.17
CA ASN A 492 7.58 -32.70 3.19
C ASN A 492 8.63 -31.79 3.86
N SER A 493 8.27 -30.56 4.20
CA SER A 493 9.11 -29.62 4.95
C SER A 493 9.11 -29.88 6.45
N VAL A 494 8.07 -30.55 6.99
CA VAL A 494 7.94 -30.80 8.42
C VAL A 494 8.93 -31.87 8.86
N VAL A 495 9.69 -31.55 9.91
CA VAL A 495 10.70 -32.42 10.52
C VAL A 495 10.23 -33.01 11.85
N SER A 496 9.42 -32.28 12.59
CA SER A 496 8.95 -32.67 13.92
C SER A 496 7.48 -32.32 14.18
N ILE A 497 6.80 -33.22 14.91
CA ILE A 497 5.44 -33.05 15.43
C ILE A 497 5.50 -33.20 16.96
N GLY A 498 4.98 -32.22 17.70
CA GLY A 498 5.07 -32.17 19.17
C GLY A 498 4.16 -33.13 19.93
N ASP A 499 4.36 -33.19 21.25
CA ASP A 499 3.54 -33.99 22.17
C ASP A 499 2.07 -33.56 22.09
N SER A 500 1.13 -34.51 22.07
CA SER A 500 -0.31 -34.25 21.98
C SER A 500 -0.77 -33.41 20.79
N ALA A 501 0.06 -33.21 19.75
CA ALA A 501 -0.23 -32.28 18.65
C ALA A 501 -1.61 -32.44 18.01
N PHE A 502 -2.13 -33.66 17.89
CA PHE A 502 -3.47 -33.98 17.38
C PHE A 502 -4.30 -34.78 18.40
N GLU A 503 -4.02 -34.65 19.70
CA GLU A 503 -4.81 -35.29 20.76
C GLU A 503 -6.29 -34.95 20.61
N ASP A 504 -7.18 -35.91 20.82
CA ASP A 504 -8.64 -35.78 20.72
C ASP A 504 -9.19 -35.23 19.38
N CYS A 505 -8.42 -35.34 18.29
CA CYS A 505 -8.91 -35.19 16.91
C CYS A 505 -9.80 -36.40 16.52
N ARG A 506 -10.97 -36.50 17.16
CA ARG A 506 -11.84 -37.69 17.14
C ARG A 506 -12.34 -38.07 15.74
N PHE A 507 -12.52 -37.10 14.83
CA PHE A 507 -12.95 -37.35 13.46
C PHE A 507 -11.80 -37.52 12.45
N LEU A 508 -10.53 -37.51 12.89
CA LEU A 508 -9.38 -37.62 12.00
C LEU A 508 -9.36 -39.01 11.33
N LEU A 509 -9.65 -39.03 10.03
CA LEU A 509 -9.71 -40.24 9.19
C LEU A 509 -8.41 -40.47 8.44
N PHE A 510 -7.83 -39.38 7.93
CA PHE A 510 -6.64 -39.40 7.09
C PHE A 510 -5.61 -38.40 7.60
N ILE A 511 -4.39 -38.89 7.77
CA ILE A 511 -3.21 -38.07 7.95
C ILE A 511 -2.07 -38.67 7.11
N ASP A 512 -1.48 -37.86 6.25
CA ASP A 512 -0.30 -38.23 5.47
C ASP A 512 0.94 -37.77 6.23
N ILE A 513 1.82 -38.69 6.64
CA ILE A 513 3.07 -38.41 7.34
C ILE A 513 4.23 -38.67 6.37
N PRO A 514 4.92 -37.63 5.87
CA PRO A 514 6.01 -37.81 4.93
C PRO A 514 7.29 -38.33 5.59
N ASP A 515 8.19 -38.90 4.78
CA ASP A 515 9.49 -39.42 5.22
C ASP A 515 10.40 -38.36 5.86
N SER A 516 10.11 -37.07 5.65
CA SER A 516 10.82 -35.96 6.28
C SER A 516 10.59 -35.87 7.79
N VAL A 517 9.47 -36.41 8.30
CA VAL A 517 9.13 -36.39 9.71
C VAL A 517 10.00 -37.41 10.44
N THR A 518 10.95 -36.91 11.23
CA THR A 518 11.92 -37.73 11.98
C THR A 518 11.53 -37.93 13.44
N SER A 519 10.60 -37.13 13.95
CA SER A 519 10.15 -37.19 15.35
C SER A 519 8.66 -36.85 15.48
N ILE A 520 7.94 -37.67 16.24
CA ILE A 520 6.56 -37.43 16.66
C ILE A 520 6.49 -37.61 18.17
N GLY A 521 5.96 -36.59 18.87
CA GLY A 521 5.84 -36.55 20.32
C GLY A 521 4.87 -37.58 20.89
N ASN A 522 4.97 -37.81 22.20
CA ASN A 522 4.08 -38.71 22.93
C ASN A 522 2.63 -38.21 22.86
N SER A 523 1.68 -39.13 22.87
CA SER A 523 0.24 -38.82 22.84
C SER A 523 -0.23 -38.01 21.62
N ALA A 524 0.62 -37.81 20.60
CA ALA A 524 0.30 -36.96 19.44
C ALA A 524 -1.00 -37.33 18.73
N PHE A 525 -1.42 -38.59 18.79
CA PHE A 525 -2.68 -39.10 18.22
C PHE A 525 -3.57 -39.78 19.26
N SER A 526 -3.41 -39.43 20.54
CA SER A 526 -4.30 -39.91 21.59
C SER A 526 -5.74 -39.48 21.30
N GLY A 527 -6.73 -40.34 21.56
CA GLY A 527 -8.14 -40.03 21.25
C GLY A 527 -8.51 -39.98 19.75
N CYS A 528 -7.57 -40.19 18.82
CA CYS A 528 -7.83 -40.29 17.37
C CYS A 528 -8.46 -41.65 17.00
N ASN A 529 -9.74 -41.80 17.30
CA ASN A 529 -10.44 -43.08 17.22
C ASN A 529 -10.71 -43.55 15.79
N ASN A 530 -10.86 -42.62 14.84
CA ASN A 530 -11.24 -42.91 13.46
C ASN A 530 -10.06 -43.18 12.50
N LEU A 531 -8.81 -43.03 12.96
CA LEU A 531 -7.64 -43.41 12.17
C LEU A 531 -7.67 -44.91 11.85
N SER A 532 -7.39 -45.25 10.58
CA SER A 532 -7.43 -46.64 10.13
C SER A 532 -6.45 -47.53 10.90
N TYR A 533 -6.83 -48.78 11.17
CA TYR A 533 -5.95 -49.74 11.86
C TYR A 533 -4.60 -49.88 11.16
N LYS A 534 -4.58 -49.92 9.82
CA LYS A 534 -3.36 -50.01 9.01
C LYS A 534 -2.41 -48.85 9.30
N LEU A 535 -2.91 -47.60 9.21
CA LEU A 535 -2.12 -46.40 9.48
C LEU A 535 -1.61 -46.36 10.93
N LYS A 536 -2.43 -46.75 11.91
CA LYS A 536 -1.99 -46.86 13.31
C LYS A 536 -0.80 -47.80 13.45
N GLN A 537 -0.85 -48.99 12.83
CA GLN A 537 0.26 -49.95 12.89
C GLN A 537 1.52 -49.43 12.21
N GLU A 538 1.39 -48.75 11.06
CA GLU A 538 2.52 -48.11 10.37
C GLU A 538 3.21 -47.07 11.28
N LEU A 539 2.44 -46.15 11.87
CA LEU A 539 2.98 -45.13 12.77
C LEU A 539 3.61 -45.73 14.04
N ILE A 540 2.98 -46.76 14.64
CA ILE A 540 3.54 -47.46 15.80
C ILE A 540 4.87 -48.13 15.45
N SER A 541 4.99 -48.70 14.26
CA SER A 541 6.23 -49.36 13.84
C SER A 541 7.39 -48.39 13.63
N CYS A 542 7.11 -47.16 13.18
CA CYS A 542 8.12 -46.14 12.92
C CYS A 542 8.49 -45.33 14.17
N PHE A 543 7.50 -44.97 15.00
CA PHE A 543 7.67 -43.98 16.07
C PHE A 543 7.29 -44.49 17.48
N GLY A 544 6.74 -45.70 17.58
CA GLY A 544 6.38 -46.34 18.85
C GLY A 544 4.92 -46.16 19.27
N TYR A 545 4.50 -46.96 20.26
CA TYR A 545 3.10 -47.02 20.70
C TYR A 545 2.66 -45.84 21.57
N LYS A 546 3.60 -45.08 22.13
CA LYS A 546 3.32 -43.93 23.01
C LYS A 546 2.55 -42.81 22.31
N LEU A 547 2.55 -42.79 20.96
CA LEU A 547 1.78 -41.85 20.16
C LEU A 547 0.26 -41.88 20.43
N PHE A 548 -0.25 -43.04 20.82
CA PHE A 548 -1.69 -43.29 20.97
C PHE A 548 -2.13 -43.48 22.42
N LEU A 549 -1.21 -43.37 23.37
CA LEU A 549 -1.54 -43.43 24.79
C LEU A 549 -2.14 -42.09 25.24
N ALA A 550 -3.01 -42.13 26.24
CA ALA A 550 -3.37 -40.90 26.92
C ALA A 550 -2.17 -40.35 27.71
N PRO A 551 -2.05 -39.02 27.93
CA PRO A 551 -0.94 -38.45 28.69
C PRO A 551 -0.76 -39.09 30.08
N TYR A 552 -1.87 -39.50 30.73
CA TYR A 552 -1.86 -40.16 32.04
C TYR A 552 -1.45 -41.65 32.00
N GLU A 553 -1.32 -42.25 30.81
CA GLU A 553 -0.89 -43.65 30.61
C GLU A 553 0.61 -43.76 30.31
N LEU A 554 1.30 -42.63 30.09
CA LEU A 554 2.73 -42.62 29.82
C LEU A 554 3.53 -43.02 31.06
N PRO A 555 4.55 -43.89 30.92
CA PRO A 555 5.44 -44.23 32.03
C PRO A 555 6.29 -43.01 32.42
N PHE A 556 6.32 -42.72 33.73
CA PHE A 556 7.12 -41.66 34.36
C PHE A 556 8.62 -41.79 34.12
#